data_AF-S4Y0S6-F1
#
_entry.id   AF-S4Y0S6-F1
#
_cell.length_a   1.000
_cell.length_b   1.000
_cell.length_c   1.000
_cell.angle_alpha   90.00
_cell.angle_beta   90.00
_cell.angle_gamma   90.00
#
_symmetry.space_group_name_H-M   'P 1'
#
loop_
_entity.id
_entity.type
_entity.pdbx_description
1 polymer ?
#
loop_
_entity_poly.entity_id
_entity_poly.type
_entity_poly.pdbx_seq_one_letter_code
_entity_poly.pdbx_strand_id
1 'polypeptide(L)'
;MTTAQAIEAARYNDARALDLLVMLRSFFGVDQQESKRTYTEALVQRIAWFQRRFDLSVDGKIGPTTHPLILEQLGAADAGPLWPAEDAPPEARLAHYTMLCKLVGHDPAGSRTTLLGLRGVRLFGLRTHIVRSRSEYDDAFVLLRFQGDEKVYEFRGATHPYQTTSKASPDADGDGRPDVGMLRPGHYHVEALADHYKGHPALVVLRPSGANRGRLPAYRDTNHDGLFDEAEMRASETATSGGQVSEGMGAWMDQVLFHPGLGFSSIGCQTARSEDIRKLHALGKFEYLLVNAVDVLALMKQMR
;
A
#
# COMPACT_ATOMS: atom_id res chain seq x y z
N MET A 1 -36.25 2.04 -0.49
CA MET A 1 -36.31 1.60 0.92
C MET A 1 -36.62 2.82 1.76
N THR A 2 -37.62 2.78 2.64
CA THR A 2 -37.96 3.91 3.52
C THR A 2 -36.96 4.00 4.68
N THR A 3 -36.81 5.18 5.30
CA THR A 3 -35.92 5.35 6.48
C THR A 3 -36.25 4.35 7.59
N ALA A 4 -37.55 4.09 7.82
CA ALA A 4 -38.00 3.13 8.83
C ALA A 4 -37.55 1.69 8.52
N GLN A 5 -37.63 1.26 7.26
CA GLN A 5 -37.18 -0.07 6.81
C GLN A 5 -35.66 -0.23 6.90
N ALA A 6 -34.90 0.86 6.69
CA ALA A 6 -33.45 0.86 6.84
C ALA A 6 -33.02 0.69 8.31
N ILE A 7 -33.70 1.40 9.22
CA ILE A 7 -33.47 1.35 10.67
C ILE A 7 -33.84 -0.03 11.23
N GLU A 8 -34.95 -0.61 10.76
CA GLU A 8 -35.41 -1.93 11.20
C GLU A 8 -34.50 -3.07 10.69
N ALA A 9 -34.00 -2.96 9.46
CA ALA A 9 -33.06 -3.94 8.93
C ALA A 9 -31.63 -3.80 9.49
N ALA A 10 -31.22 -2.61 9.98
CA ALA A 10 -29.95 -2.40 10.68
C ALA A 10 -29.93 -2.97 12.12
N ARG A 11 -31.10 -3.22 12.71
CA ARG A 11 -31.22 -3.90 14.02
C ARG A 11 -30.93 -5.40 13.96
N TYR A 12 -30.95 -6.00 12.76
CA TYR A 12 -30.97 -7.45 12.60
C TYR A 12 -29.69 -8.10 12.09
N ASN A 13 -28.61 -7.36 11.80
CA ASN A 13 -27.35 -8.00 11.42
C ASN A 13 -26.10 -7.24 11.91
N ASP A 14 -25.30 -8.00 12.66
CA ASP A 14 -23.96 -7.75 13.17
C ASP A 14 -23.85 -7.06 14.55
N ALA A 15 -23.78 -7.90 15.60
CA ALA A 15 -23.48 -7.47 16.96
C ALA A 15 -22.13 -6.71 17.06
N ARG A 16 -21.18 -6.93 16.15
CA ARG A 16 -19.89 -6.22 16.12
C ARG A 16 -20.02 -4.76 15.66
N ALA A 17 -21.01 -4.46 14.82
CA ALA A 17 -21.27 -3.08 14.38
C ALA A 17 -21.85 -2.20 15.50
N LEU A 18 -22.55 -2.82 16.48
CA LEU A 18 -23.07 -2.12 17.66
C LEU A 18 -21.96 -1.67 18.62
N ASP A 19 -20.89 -2.47 18.75
CA ASP A 19 -19.71 -2.12 19.56
C ASP A 19 -18.88 -0.98 18.93
N LEU A 20 -18.99 -0.81 17.60
CA LEU A 20 -18.31 0.24 16.85
C LEU A 20 -19.15 1.52 16.66
N LEU A 21 -20.41 1.58 17.14
CA LEU A 21 -21.32 2.70 16.88
C LEU A 21 -20.76 4.07 17.30
N VAL A 22 -20.03 4.14 18.42
CA VAL A 22 -19.39 5.37 18.88
C VAL A 22 -18.33 5.84 17.88
N MET A 23 -17.49 4.92 17.40
CA MET A 23 -16.46 5.16 16.39
C MET A 23 -17.08 5.56 15.05
N LEU A 24 -18.15 4.88 14.62
CA LEU A 24 -18.85 5.16 13.37
C LEU A 24 -19.58 6.51 13.37
N ARG A 25 -20.20 6.89 14.50
CA ARG A 25 -20.80 8.23 14.65
C ARG A 25 -19.75 9.32 14.60
N SER A 26 -18.60 9.10 15.25
CA SER A 26 -17.43 9.98 15.13
C SER A 26 -16.95 10.09 13.67
N PHE A 27 -16.79 8.97 12.98
CA PHE A 27 -16.38 8.92 11.57
C PHE A 27 -17.30 9.71 10.64
N PHE A 28 -18.61 9.57 10.82
CA PHE A 28 -19.62 10.22 9.99
C PHE A 28 -20.02 11.62 10.47
N GLY A 29 -19.42 12.11 11.56
CA GLY A 29 -19.73 13.42 12.15
C GLY A 29 -21.19 13.55 12.61
N VAL A 30 -21.77 12.47 13.14
CA VAL A 30 -23.15 12.42 13.63
C VAL A 30 -23.15 12.51 15.16
N ASP A 31 -24.06 13.32 15.70
CA ASP A 31 -24.16 13.71 17.11
C ASP A 31 -23.97 12.54 18.11
N GLN A 32 -23.15 12.78 19.15
CA GLN A 32 -22.80 11.79 20.17
C GLN A 32 -23.80 11.74 21.33
N GLN A 33 -24.81 12.62 21.36
CA GLN A 33 -25.68 12.81 22.53
C GLN A 33 -26.66 11.67 22.87
N GLU A 34 -26.82 10.64 22.04
CA GLU A 34 -27.71 9.52 22.40
C GLU A 34 -26.96 8.24 22.80
N SER A 35 -27.08 7.89 24.08
CA SER A 35 -26.65 6.62 24.70
C SER A 35 -27.35 5.35 24.15
N LYS A 36 -28.09 5.46 23.05
CA LYS A 36 -28.83 4.34 22.46
C LYS A 36 -27.95 3.57 21.48
N ARG A 37 -27.81 2.26 21.71
CA ARG A 37 -27.24 1.26 20.77
C ARG A 37 -28.14 1.07 19.54
N THR A 38 -28.42 2.14 18.80
CA THR A 38 -29.29 2.13 17.62
C THR A 38 -28.73 3.03 16.51
N TYR A 39 -28.94 2.62 15.25
CA TYR A 39 -28.70 3.45 14.09
C TYR A 39 -29.71 4.61 14.05
N THR A 40 -29.22 5.85 14.00
CA THR A 40 -30.08 7.04 13.83
C THR A 40 -30.33 7.30 12.34
N GLU A 41 -31.41 8.00 12.01
CA GLU A 41 -31.71 8.41 10.62
C GLU A 41 -30.54 9.19 10.00
N ALA A 42 -29.93 10.11 10.76
CA ALA A 42 -28.76 10.87 10.31
C ALA A 42 -27.55 9.96 9.98
N LEU A 43 -27.31 8.93 10.80
CA LEU A 43 -26.23 7.95 10.57
C LEU A 43 -26.51 7.11 9.31
N VAL A 44 -27.74 6.62 9.12
CA VAL A 44 -28.15 5.86 7.92
C VAL A 44 -27.94 6.70 6.65
N GLN A 45 -28.32 7.99 6.67
CA GLN A 45 -28.12 8.88 5.52
C GLN A 45 -26.64 9.13 5.21
N ARG A 46 -25.79 9.22 6.24
CA ARG A 46 -24.33 9.36 6.07
C ARG A 46 -23.67 8.09 5.54
N ILE A 47 -24.09 6.91 5.99
CA ILE A 47 -23.64 5.63 5.44
C ILE A 47 -24.08 5.51 3.97
N ALA A 48 -25.32 5.87 3.64
CA ALA A 48 -25.80 5.86 2.25
C ALA A 48 -25.04 6.86 1.36
N TRP A 49 -24.68 8.04 1.89
CA TRP A 49 -23.80 8.98 1.18
C TRP A 49 -22.41 8.39 0.93
N PHE A 50 -21.83 7.75 1.94
CA PHE A 50 -20.53 7.07 1.83
C PHE A 50 -20.57 5.96 0.79
N GLN A 51 -21.58 5.09 0.84
CA GLN A 51 -21.78 4.03 -0.16
C GLN A 51 -21.86 4.58 -1.59
N ARG A 52 -22.61 5.68 -1.80
CA ARG A 52 -22.66 6.37 -3.10
C ARG A 52 -21.30 6.91 -3.56
N ARG A 53 -20.48 7.42 -2.64
CA ARG A 53 -19.16 7.97 -2.97
C ARG A 53 -18.17 6.89 -3.40
N PHE A 54 -18.33 5.67 -2.89
CA PHE A 54 -17.43 4.55 -3.14
C PHE A 54 -18.05 3.47 -4.06
N ASP A 55 -19.06 3.85 -4.86
CA ASP A 55 -19.75 2.97 -5.81
C ASP A 55 -20.24 1.63 -5.22
N LEU A 56 -20.71 1.66 -3.98
CA LEU A 56 -21.30 0.52 -3.28
C LEU A 56 -22.83 0.48 -3.45
N SER A 57 -23.42 -0.69 -3.15
CA SER A 57 -24.87 -0.79 -2.95
C SER A 57 -25.32 0.16 -1.85
N VAL A 58 -26.29 1.02 -2.17
CA VAL A 58 -26.75 2.11 -1.29
C VAL A 58 -27.93 1.62 -0.46
N ASP A 59 -27.64 0.96 0.65
CA ASP A 59 -28.65 0.44 1.58
C ASP A 59 -28.61 1.12 2.96
N GLY A 60 -27.66 2.04 3.18
CA GLY A 60 -27.48 2.75 4.45
C GLY A 60 -27.04 1.85 5.60
N LYS A 61 -26.56 0.64 5.30
CA LYS A 61 -26.11 -0.35 6.29
C LYS A 61 -24.60 -0.55 6.20
N ILE A 62 -23.99 -0.84 7.34
CA ILE A 62 -22.59 -1.23 7.39
C ILE A 62 -22.52 -2.74 7.18
N GLY A 63 -22.55 -3.14 5.91
CA GLY A 63 -22.43 -4.54 5.49
C GLY A 63 -20.98 -4.95 5.19
N PRO A 64 -20.74 -6.23 4.81
CA PRO A 64 -19.41 -6.78 4.54
C PRO A 64 -18.57 -6.02 3.50
N THR A 65 -19.19 -5.24 2.62
CA THR A 65 -18.50 -4.39 1.62
C THR A 65 -18.28 -2.96 2.10
N THR A 66 -19.14 -2.46 3.00
CA THR A 66 -19.08 -1.09 3.52
C THR A 66 -18.17 -0.99 4.74
N HIS A 67 -18.19 -2.02 5.61
CA HIS A 67 -17.41 -2.06 6.83
C HIS A 67 -15.89 -1.99 6.59
N PRO A 68 -15.28 -2.76 5.66
CA PRO A 68 -13.84 -2.68 5.41
C PRO A 68 -13.40 -1.31 4.89
N LEU A 69 -14.25 -0.64 4.10
CA LEU A 69 -13.97 0.70 3.59
C LEU A 69 -14.10 1.78 4.67
N ILE A 70 -15.02 1.62 5.62
CA ILE A 70 -15.09 2.54 6.77
C ILE A 70 -13.86 2.36 7.66
N LEU A 71 -13.44 1.12 7.93
CA LEU A 71 -12.21 0.84 8.68
C LEU A 71 -10.97 1.41 7.96
N GLU A 72 -10.90 1.28 6.63
CA GLU A 72 -9.86 1.89 5.81
C GLU A 72 -9.77 3.41 6.00
N GLN A 73 -10.92 4.08 6.07
CA GLN A 73 -10.97 5.54 6.23
C GLN A 73 -10.80 5.99 7.69
N LEU A 74 -11.12 5.13 8.66
CA LEU A 74 -10.92 5.37 10.09
C LEU A 74 -9.44 5.25 10.50
N GLY A 75 -8.69 4.36 9.85
CA GLY A 75 -7.25 4.21 10.02
C GLY A 75 -6.41 5.16 9.15
N ALA A 76 -7.04 5.92 8.24
CA ALA A 76 -6.35 6.76 7.28
C ALA A 76 -5.73 8.00 7.94
N ALA A 77 -4.42 7.93 8.18
CA ALA A 77 -3.62 9.07 8.57
C ALA A 77 -3.68 10.20 7.52
N ASP A 78 -3.64 11.46 7.98
CA ASP A 78 -3.43 12.62 7.13
C ASP A 78 -2.06 12.52 6.46
N ALA A 79 -2.09 12.39 5.14
CA ALA A 79 -0.91 12.23 4.30
C ALA A 79 -0.43 13.54 3.69
N GLY A 80 -1.09 14.67 3.96
CA GLY A 80 -0.63 16.00 3.54
C GLY A 80 0.86 16.26 3.81
N PRO A 81 1.40 15.91 5.01
CA PRO A 81 2.82 16.10 5.31
C PRO A 81 3.81 15.31 4.43
N LEU A 82 3.35 14.27 3.71
CA LEU A 82 4.22 13.51 2.79
C LEU A 82 4.54 14.29 1.52
N TRP A 83 3.79 15.36 1.22
CA TRP A 83 3.94 16.12 0.00
C TRP A 83 4.58 17.48 0.28
N PRO A 84 5.47 17.96 -0.62
CA PRO A 84 5.88 19.36 -0.59
C PRO A 84 4.69 20.26 -0.91
N ALA A 85 4.81 21.57 -0.65
CA ALA A 85 3.85 22.54 -1.13
C ALA A 85 3.70 22.45 -2.66
N GLU A 86 2.50 22.72 -3.17
CA GLU A 86 2.18 22.58 -4.60
C GLU A 86 3.08 23.48 -5.48
N ASP A 87 3.39 24.67 -4.99
CA ASP A 87 4.25 25.69 -5.62
C ASP A 87 5.73 25.59 -5.20
N ALA A 88 6.12 24.54 -4.48
CA ALA A 88 7.50 24.38 -4.04
C ALA A 88 8.46 24.29 -5.24
N PRO A 89 9.55 25.09 -5.25
CA PRO A 89 10.56 25.01 -6.31
C PRO A 89 11.27 23.64 -6.30
N PRO A 90 11.90 23.22 -7.42
CA PRO A 90 12.50 21.89 -7.55
C PRO A 90 13.45 21.49 -6.40
N GLU A 91 14.28 22.43 -5.93
CA GLU A 91 15.21 22.18 -4.82
C GLU A 91 14.49 21.96 -3.48
N ALA A 92 13.39 22.67 -3.23
CA ALA A 92 12.58 22.46 -2.04
C ALA A 92 11.84 21.11 -2.09
N ARG A 93 11.37 20.68 -3.27
CA ARG A 93 10.80 19.34 -3.46
C ARG A 93 11.85 18.26 -3.21
N LEU A 94 13.04 18.39 -3.79
CA LEU A 94 14.15 17.45 -3.58
C LEU A 94 14.53 17.38 -2.10
N ALA A 95 14.63 18.52 -1.41
CA ALA A 95 14.93 18.59 0.01
C ALA A 95 13.84 17.90 0.87
N HIS A 96 12.55 18.12 0.54
CA HIS A 96 11.43 17.48 1.22
C HIS A 96 11.51 15.95 1.13
N TYR A 97 11.65 15.38 -0.07
CA TYR A 97 11.74 13.93 -0.22
C TYR A 97 13.04 13.33 0.31
N THR A 98 14.14 14.09 0.25
CA THR A 98 15.40 13.71 0.90
C THR A 98 15.22 13.61 2.42
N MET A 99 14.47 14.55 3.03
CA MET A 99 14.11 14.48 4.45
C MET A 99 13.30 13.22 4.76
N LEU A 100 12.28 12.88 3.94
CA LEU A 100 11.52 11.64 4.14
C LEU A 100 12.39 10.39 4.10
N CYS A 101 13.35 10.33 3.17
CA CYS A 101 14.32 9.22 3.11
C CYS A 101 15.17 9.15 4.39
N LYS A 102 15.63 10.30 4.88
CA LYS A 102 16.48 10.38 6.09
C LYS A 102 15.74 9.98 7.36
N LEU A 103 14.43 10.24 7.45
CA LEU A 103 13.60 9.80 8.58
C LEU A 103 13.64 8.28 8.79
N VAL A 104 13.70 7.53 7.70
CA VAL A 104 13.78 6.06 7.73
C VAL A 104 15.23 5.54 7.67
N GLY A 105 16.20 6.42 7.96
CA GLY A 105 17.62 6.06 8.05
C GLY A 105 18.35 5.89 6.72
N HIS A 106 17.80 6.39 5.60
CA HIS A 106 18.45 6.37 4.29
C HIS A 106 18.90 7.77 3.87
N ASP A 107 20.19 7.95 3.58
CA ASP A 107 20.70 9.20 2.99
C ASP A 107 20.86 9.07 1.47
N PRO A 108 19.96 9.65 0.66
CA PRO A 108 20.03 9.54 -0.80
C PRO A 108 21.10 10.47 -1.41
N ALA A 109 21.68 11.40 -0.63
CA ALA A 109 22.60 12.44 -1.15
C ALA A 109 23.98 11.90 -1.59
N GLY A 110 24.29 10.62 -1.36
CA GLY A 110 25.56 9.97 -1.71
C GLY A 110 25.79 9.69 -3.19
N SER A 111 25.40 10.61 -4.08
CA SER A 111 25.54 10.56 -5.56
C SER A 111 24.75 9.49 -6.32
N ARG A 112 23.72 8.89 -5.72
CA ARG A 112 22.94 7.82 -6.35
C ARG A 112 21.54 8.31 -6.71
N THR A 113 21.04 7.86 -7.86
CA THR A 113 19.62 7.97 -8.17
C THR A 113 18.86 7.06 -7.22
N THR A 114 17.84 7.59 -6.55
CA THR A 114 17.02 6.85 -5.59
C THR A 114 15.56 6.94 -6.00
N LEU A 115 14.90 5.80 -6.09
CA LEU A 115 13.46 5.70 -6.19
C LEU A 115 12.89 5.51 -4.78
N LEU A 116 12.03 6.42 -4.33
CA LEU A 116 11.25 6.28 -3.11
C LEU A 116 9.85 5.74 -3.49
N GLY A 117 9.50 4.55 -3.02
CA GLY A 117 8.14 4.02 -3.07
C GLY A 117 7.41 4.31 -1.76
N LEU A 118 6.31 5.07 -1.85
CA LEU A 118 5.41 5.38 -0.75
C LEU A 118 4.18 4.46 -0.87
N ARG A 119 4.20 3.37 -0.11
CA ARG A 119 3.11 2.41 -0.05
C ARG A 119 1.96 2.90 0.83
N GLY A 120 0.72 2.66 0.42
CA GLY A 120 -0.49 3.01 1.14
C GLY A 120 -0.86 4.49 0.99
N VAL A 121 -0.42 5.15 -0.07
CA VAL A 121 -0.83 6.53 -0.38
C VAL A 121 -0.81 6.83 -1.88
N ARG A 122 -1.91 7.37 -2.38
CA ARG A 122 -2.01 7.87 -3.76
C ARG A 122 -1.10 9.07 -3.96
N LEU A 123 -0.56 9.24 -5.17
CA LEU A 123 0.22 10.43 -5.51
C LEU A 123 -0.57 11.72 -5.23
N PHE A 124 -0.03 12.56 -4.35
CA PHE A 124 -0.67 13.78 -3.80
C PHE A 124 -1.98 13.54 -3.04
N GLY A 125 -2.20 12.31 -2.56
CA GLY A 125 -3.36 11.95 -1.75
C GLY A 125 -3.24 12.55 -0.34
N LEU A 126 -4.31 13.18 0.14
CA LEU A 126 -4.37 13.74 1.50
C LEU A 126 -4.60 12.69 2.58
N ARG A 127 -4.84 11.43 2.21
CA ARG A 127 -5.13 10.33 3.11
C ARG A 127 -4.36 9.09 2.68
N THR A 128 -3.86 8.37 3.67
CA THR A 128 -3.38 7.00 3.46
C THR A 128 -4.55 6.06 3.18
N HIS A 129 -4.26 4.87 2.66
CA HIS A 129 -5.22 3.79 2.47
C HIS A 129 -4.61 2.46 2.89
N ILE A 130 -5.48 1.47 3.11
CA ILE A 130 -5.06 0.09 3.34
C ILE A 130 -4.46 -0.46 2.05
N VAL A 131 -3.33 -1.13 2.19
CA VAL A 131 -2.64 -1.81 1.11
C VAL A 131 -3.32 -3.15 0.89
N ARG A 132 -3.71 -3.45 -0.35
CA ARG A 132 -4.42 -4.68 -0.69
C ARG A 132 -4.13 -5.13 -2.11
N SER A 133 -4.24 -6.42 -2.35
CA SER A 133 -4.14 -7.04 -3.67
C SER A 133 -5.22 -6.51 -4.61
N ARG A 134 -4.85 -5.62 -5.54
CA ARG A 134 -5.77 -5.03 -6.52
C ARG A 134 -5.03 -4.53 -7.75
N SER A 135 -5.64 -4.66 -8.92
CA SER A 135 -5.11 -4.08 -10.16
C SER A 135 -5.36 -2.57 -10.24
N GLU A 136 -4.68 -1.80 -9.40
CA GLU A 136 -4.79 -0.33 -9.32
C GLU A 136 -3.41 0.32 -9.13
N TYR A 137 -3.26 1.58 -9.54
CA TYR A 137 -2.10 2.41 -9.20
C TYR A 137 -2.47 3.40 -8.09
N ASP A 138 -2.61 2.87 -6.88
CA ASP A 138 -2.99 3.63 -5.70
C ASP A 138 -1.79 3.99 -4.80
N ASP A 139 -0.58 3.56 -5.12
CA ASP A 139 0.65 3.99 -4.45
C ASP A 139 1.38 5.11 -5.23
N ALA A 140 2.32 5.76 -4.54
CA ALA A 140 3.15 6.82 -5.11
C ALA A 140 4.61 6.42 -5.19
N PHE A 141 5.27 6.87 -6.26
CA PHE A 141 6.70 6.75 -6.44
C PHE A 141 7.31 8.12 -6.70
N VAL A 142 8.51 8.34 -6.16
CA VAL A 142 9.26 9.59 -6.30
C VAL A 142 10.70 9.25 -6.66
N LEU A 143 11.09 9.56 -7.89
CA LEU A 143 12.46 9.41 -8.36
C LEU A 143 13.24 10.68 -8.00
N LEU A 144 14.30 10.51 -7.20
CA LEU A 144 15.23 11.56 -6.79
C LEU A 144 16.51 11.47 -7.61
N ARG A 145 16.86 12.58 -8.25
CA ARG A 145 18.12 12.74 -8.98
C ARG A 145 18.86 13.97 -8.47
N PHE A 146 20.04 13.74 -7.93
CA PHE A 146 20.91 14.80 -7.45
C PHE A 146 21.73 15.45 -8.58
N GLN A 147 21.78 14.79 -9.75
CA GLN A 147 22.42 15.28 -10.98
C GLN A 147 21.39 15.52 -12.09
N GLY A 148 21.70 16.45 -13.01
CA GLY A 148 20.81 16.86 -14.10
C GLY A 148 19.72 17.86 -13.67
N ASP A 149 18.90 18.26 -14.64
CA ASP A 149 17.90 19.35 -14.50
C ASP A 149 16.62 18.88 -13.80
N GLU A 150 16.12 17.70 -14.13
CA GLU A 150 14.89 17.16 -13.52
C GLU A 150 15.25 16.40 -12.23
N LYS A 151 15.30 17.16 -11.13
CA LYS A 151 15.67 16.67 -9.78
C LYS A 151 14.69 15.68 -9.17
N VAL A 152 13.40 15.83 -9.48
CA VAL A 152 12.32 15.01 -8.92
C VAL A 152 11.39 14.61 -10.05
N TYR A 153 10.99 13.34 -10.07
CA TYR A 153 9.94 12.84 -10.94
C TYR A 153 8.97 11.97 -10.15
N GLU A 154 7.71 12.40 -10.04
CA GLU A 154 6.69 11.71 -9.27
C GLU A 154 5.69 11.02 -10.19
N PHE A 155 5.32 9.80 -9.85
CA PHE A 155 4.38 9.02 -10.64
C PHE A 155 3.60 8.04 -9.77
N ARG A 156 2.53 7.48 -10.35
CA ARG A 156 1.65 6.52 -9.68
C ARG A 156 2.05 5.10 -10.06
N GLY A 157 1.91 4.19 -9.11
CA GLY A 157 2.11 2.77 -9.36
C GLY A 157 1.44 1.93 -8.28
N ALA A 158 1.79 0.65 -8.23
CA ALA A 158 1.40 -0.26 -7.17
C ALA A 158 2.65 -0.89 -6.58
N THR A 159 2.77 -0.87 -5.27
CA THR A 159 3.84 -1.56 -4.54
C THR A 159 3.41 -2.92 -4.00
N HIS A 160 2.17 -3.31 -4.31
CA HIS A 160 1.50 -4.52 -3.87
C HIS A 160 1.11 -5.39 -5.08
N PRO A 161 0.85 -6.70 -4.87
CA PRO A 161 0.35 -7.58 -5.91
C PRO A 161 -1.01 -7.15 -6.47
N TYR A 162 -1.34 -7.66 -7.65
CA TYR A 162 -2.70 -7.55 -8.22
C TYR A 162 -3.56 -8.77 -7.93
N GLN A 163 -2.91 -9.88 -7.63
CA GLN A 163 -3.52 -11.18 -7.47
C GLN A 163 -3.53 -11.55 -6.00
N THR A 164 -4.60 -12.21 -5.54
CA THR A 164 -4.68 -12.85 -4.22
C THR A 164 -4.26 -14.31 -4.26
N THR A 165 -4.16 -14.91 -5.45
CA THR A 165 -3.72 -16.29 -5.64
C THR A 165 -2.88 -16.44 -6.92
N SER A 166 -1.90 -17.34 -6.88
CA SER A 166 -1.15 -17.76 -8.07
C SER A 166 -0.43 -19.07 -7.84
N LYS A 167 -0.51 -20.01 -8.79
CA LYS A 167 0.26 -21.27 -8.73
C LYS A 167 1.79 -21.08 -8.76
N ALA A 168 2.25 -19.88 -9.12
CA ALA A 168 3.67 -19.53 -9.06
C ALA A 168 4.13 -19.12 -7.65
N SER A 169 3.19 -18.87 -6.74
CA SER A 169 3.51 -18.60 -5.33
C SER A 169 3.84 -19.91 -4.59
N PRO A 170 4.68 -19.85 -3.54
CA PRO A 170 4.82 -20.96 -2.59
C PRO A 170 3.58 -21.10 -1.71
N ASP A 171 3.37 -22.27 -1.16
CA ASP A 171 2.56 -22.49 0.04
C ASP A 171 3.45 -22.22 1.26
N ALA A 172 3.24 -21.07 1.90
CA ALA A 172 4.09 -20.53 2.95
C ALA A 172 3.63 -20.96 4.35
N ASP A 173 2.34 -21.23 4.56
CA ASP A 173 1.79 -21.68 5.86
C ASP A 173 1.51 -23.20 5.94
N GLY A 174 1.60 -23.91 4.81
CA GLY A 174 1.48 -25.36 4.72
C GLY A 174 0.03 -25.86 4.60
N ASP A 175 -0.93 -25.00 4.26
CA ASP A 175 -2.33 -25.38 4.10
C ASP A 175 -2.66 -26.06 2.76
N GLY A 176 -1.66 -26.17 1.87
CA GLY A 176 -1.77 -26.74 0.53
C GLY A 176 -2.13 -25.72 -0.55
N ARG A 177 -2.18 -24.42 -0.24
CA ARG A 177 -2.56 -23.35 -1.17
C ARG A 177 -1.41 -22.36 -1.37
N PRO A 178 -1.23 -21.83 -2.61
CA PRO A 178 -0.19 -20.83 -2.87
C PRO A 178 -0.49 -19.42 -2.31
N ASP A 179 0.46 -18.85 -1.56
CA ASP A 179 0.39 -17.57 -0.87
C ASP A 179 1.10 -16.46 -1.62
N VAL A 180 0.32 -15.51 -2.13
CA VAL A 180 0.88 -14.35 -2.82
C VAL A 180 1.69 -13.50 -1.86
N GLY A 181 2.83 -13.00 -2.35
CA GLY A 181 3.71 -12.16 -1.57
C GLY A 181 3.56 -10.67 -1.89
N MET A 182 3.91 -9.84 -0.91
CA MET A 182 4.19 -8.42 -1.06
C MET A 182 5.60 -8.12 -0.54
N LEU A 183 6.40 -7.36 -1.30
CA LEU A 183 7.76 -6.98 -0.88
C LEU A 183 7.72 -6.20 0.44
N ARG A 184 8.58 -6.51 1.41
CA ARG A 184 8.62 -5.74 2.67
C ARG A 184 9.19 -4.34 2.46
N PRO A 185 8.80 -3.33 3.26
CA PRO A 185 9.52 -2.08 3.33
C PRO A 185 11.01 -2.30 3.61
N GLY A 186 11.86 -1.49 2.98
CA GLY A 186 13.30 -1.63 3.12
C GLY A 186 14.08 -0.97 1.99
N HIS A 187 15.40 -1.19 2.05
CA HIS A 187 16.34 -0.70 1.06
C HIS A 187 16.72 -1.82 0.09
N TYR A 188 16.57 -1.51 -1.20
CA TYR A 188 16.76 -2.40 -2.32
C TYR A 188 17.58 -1.73 -3.40
N HIS A 189 17.98 -2.54 -4.36
CA HIS A 189 18.69 -2.15 -5.55
C HIS A 189 17.88 -2.56 -6.77
N VAL A 190 17.84 -1.75 -7.82
CA VAL A 190 17.08 -2.05 -9.03
C VAL A 190 17.99 -1.98 -10.26
N GLU A 191 17.92 -3.02 -11.08
CA GLU A 191 18.69 -3.15 -12.32
C GLU A 191 17.74 -3.37 -13.50
N ALA A 192 17.92 -2.61 -14.57
CA ALA A 192 17.20 -2.81 -15.82
C ALA A 192 17.50 -4.19 -16.40
N LEU A 193 16.46 -4.92 -16.78
CA LEU A 193 16.64 -6.18 -17.48
C LEU A 193 17.09 -5.91 -18.92
N ALA A 194 18.09 -6.67 -19.37
CA ALA A 194 18.48 -6.72 -20.78
C ALA A 194 17.34 -7.32 -21.62
N ASP A 195 16.73 -8.39 -21.13
CA ASP A 195 15.57 -9.01 -21.77
C ASP A 195 14.27 -8.37 -21.27
N HIS A 196 13.39 -8.06 -22.22
CA HIS A 196 12.08 -7.50 -21.91
C HIS A 196 11.15 -8.53 -21.26
N TYR A 197 10.41 -8.13 -20.23
CA TYR A 197 9.33 -8.95 -19.67
C TYR A 197 8.13 -8.91 -20.61
N LYS A 198 7.82 -10.04 -21.26
CA LYS A 198 6.72 -10.18 -22.23
C LYS A 198 6.75 -9.10 -23.32
N GLY A 199 7.94 -8.73 -23.78
CA GLY A 199 8.14 -7.70 -24.81
C GLY A 199 8.15 -6.25 -24.31
N HIS A 200 7.98 -6.02 -23.01
CA HIS A 200 8.05 -4.69 -22.39
C HIS A 200 9.30 -4.50 -21.53
N PRO A 201 9.86 -3.27 -21.47
CA PRO A 201 10.91 -2.93 -20.52
C PRO A 201 10.49 -3.29 -19.09
N ALA A 202 11.41 -3.88 -18.35
CA ALA A 202 11.22 -4.25 -16.96
C ALA A 202 12.54 -4.17 -16.21
N LEU A 203 12.47 -4.05 -14.90
CA LEU A 203 13.63 -4.00 -14.03
C LEU A 203 13.49 -5.05 -12.94
N VAL A 204 14.61 -5.60 -12.46
CA VAL A 204 14.62 -6.56 -11.35
C VAL A 204 14.95 -5.85 -10.05
N VAL A 205 14.22 -6.19 -9.00
CA VAL A 205 14.51 -5.75 -7.63
C VAL A 205 15.47 -6.74 -6.98
N LEU A 206 16.50 -6.21 -6.33
CA LEU A 206 17.61 -6.95 -5.74
C LEU A 206 17.89 -6.41 -4.33
N ARG A 207 18.55 -7.20 -3.48
CA ARG A 207 19.08 -6.67 -2.22
C ARG A 207 20.37 -5.85 -2.44
N PRO A 208 20.67 -4.86 -1.58
CA PRO A 208 21.94 -4.15 -1.61
C PRO A 208 23.10 -5.13 -1.33
N SER A 209 23.93 -5.40 -2.34
CA SER A 209 25.15 -6.26 -2.35
C SER A 209 25.13 -7.60 -1.58
N GLY A 210 25.20 -8.75 -2.27
CA GLY A 210 25.50 -10.06 -1.65
C GLY A 210 25.03 -11.30 -2.43
N ALA A 211 25.44 -12.49 -1.96
CA ALA A 211 25.23 -13.83 -2.55
C ALA A 211 23.76 -14.30 -2.70
N ASN A 212 22.80 -13.49 -2.25
CA ASN A 212 21.38 -13.81 -2.22
C ASN A 212 20.58 -12.92 -3.20
N ARG A 213 21.13 -12.67 -4.39
CA ARG A 213 20.39 -12.09 -5.52
C ARG A 213 19.19 -12.99 -5.78
N GLY A 214 17.99 -12.55 -5.42
CA GLY A 214 16.76 -13.33 -5.55
C GLY A 214 16.09 -13.74 -4.25
N ARG A 215 16.67 -13.51 -3.05
CA ARG A 215 15.90 -13.65 -1.80
C ARG A 215 15.58 -12.28 -1.24
N LEU A 216 14.35 -11.84 -1.45
CA LEU A 216 13.81 -10.55 -1.01
C LEU A 216 12.82 -10.77 0.14
N PRO A 217 12.92 -10.07 1.28
CA PRO A 217 11.98 -10.23 2.38
C PRO A 217 10.53 -9.94 1.94
N ALA A 218 9.60 -10.80 2.35
CA ALA A 218 8.21 -10.78 1.90
C ALA A 218 7.22 -10.78 3.07
N TYR A 219 6.06 -10.18 2.87
CA TYR A 219 4.83 -10.50 3.57
C TYR A 219 4.00 -11.47 2.71
N ARG A 220 3.29 -12.41 3.33
CA ARG A 220 2.47 -13.42 2.66
C ARG A 220 1.01 -13.27 3.04
N ASP A 221 0.14 -13.29 2.04
CA ASP A 221 -1.32 -13.35 2.16
C ASP A 221 -1.71 -14.82 2.30
N THR A 222 -1.69 -15.30 3.55
CA THR A 222 -1.89 -16.70 3.94
C THR A 222 -3.37 -17.06 4.07
N ASN A 223 -4.23 -16.07 4.34
CA ASN A 223 -5.67 -16.29 4.41
C ASN A 223 -6.39 -16.06 3.05
N HIS A 224 -5.67 -15.53 2.06
CA HIS A 224 -6.11 -15.21 0.70
C HIS A 224 -7.23 -14.17 0.59
N ASP A 225 -7.35 -13.27 1.57
CA ASP A 225 -8.33 -12.19 1.54
C ASP A 225 -7.84 -10.95 0.77
N GLY A 226 -6.57 -10.97 0.34
CA GLY A 226 -5.93 -9.90 -0.39
C GLY A 226 -5.48 -8.73 0.48
N LEU A 227 -5.61 -8.84 1.79
CA LEU A 227 -5.00 -7.93 2.76
C LEU A 227 -3.67 -8.53 3.22
N PHE A 228 -2.90 -7.70 3.91
CA PHE A 228 -1.69 -8.12 4.62
C PHE A 228 -1.82 -7.52 6.01
N ASP A 229 -2.48 -8.22 6.92
CA ASP A 229 -2.73 -7.69 8.25
C ASP A 229 -1.49 -7.78 9.15
N GLU A 230 -1.54 -7.17 10.34
CA GLU A 230 -0.40 -7.19 11.28
C GLU A 230 0.00 -8.61 11.71
N ALA A 231 -0.94 -9.55 11.77
CA ALA A 231 -0.68 -10.92 12.17
C ALA A 231 0.07 -11.66 11.06
N GLU A 232 -0.37 -11.54 9.81
CA GLU A 232 0.31 -12.11 8.63
C GLU A 232 1.67 -11.49 8.39
N MET A 233 1.79 -10.16 8.57
CA MET A 233 3.08 -9.47 8.52
C MET A 233 4.03 -10.05 9.57
N ARG A 234 3.62 -10.12 10.84
CA ARG A 234 4.45 -10.67 11.93
C ARG A 234 4.80 -12.13 11.72
N ALA A 235 3.86 -12.94 11.25
CA ALA A 235 4.10 -14.35 10.92
C ALA A 235 5.15 -14.48 9.82
N SER A 236 5.03 -13.68 8.75
CA SER A 236 6.01 -13.66 7.65
C SER A 236 7.41 -13.25 8.12
N GLU A 237 7.50 -12.27 9.04
CA GLU A 237 8.79 -11.80 9.58
C GLU A 237 9.49 -12.82 10.48
N THR A 238 8.71 -13.65 11.16
CA THR A 238 9.20 -14.62 12.14
C THR A 238 9.16 -16.07 11.64
N ALA A 239 8.77 -16.28 10.38
CA ALA A 239 8.64 -17.59 9.78
C ALA A 239 9.96 -18.38 9.89
N THR A 240 9.87 -19.63 10.34
CA THR A 240 11.02 -20.56 10.52
C THR A 240 10.90 -21.84 9.70
N SER A 241 9.77 -22.08 9.04
CA SER A 241 9.47 -23.28 8.25
C SER A 241 8.69 -22.93 6.98
N GLY A 242 8.94 -23.64 5.87
CA GLY A 242 8.28 -23.42 4.58
C GLY A 242 9.27 -23.38 3.41
N GLY A 243 8.78 -23.59 2.19
CA GLY A 243 9.63 -23.68 0.98
C GLY A 243 10.37 -22.39 0.62
N GLN A 244 9.90 -21.25 1.12
CA GLN A 244 10.55 -19.94 0.97
C GLN A 244 10.72 -19.22 2.31
N VAL A 245 11.30 -19.91 3.29
CA VAL A 245 11.83 -19.31 4.52
C VAL A 245 13.35 -19.28 4.48
N SER A 246 13.95 -18.19 4.97
CA SER A 246 15.40 -18.08 5.12
C SER A 246 15.73 -17.57 6.51
N GLU A 247 16.73 -18.20 7.13
CA GLU A 247 17.21 -17.83 8.46
C GLU A 247 17.54 -16.32 8.52
N GLY A 248 17.07 -15.67 9.59
CA GLY A 248 17.24 -14.24 9.82
C GLY A 248 16.42 -13.31 8.92
N MET A 249 15.67 -13.83 7.93
CA MET A 249 14.82 -13.03 7.04
C MET A 249 13.32 -13.31 7.20
N GLY A 250 12.96 -14.51 7.62
CA GLY A 250 11.58 -15.01 7.57
C GLY A 250 11.21 -15.44 6.15
N ALA A 251 9.95 -15.21 5.79
CA ALA A 251 9.43 -15.45 4.45
C ALA A 251 10.16 -14.55 3.43
N TRP A 252 10.51 -15.13 2.28
CA TRP A 252 11.15 -14.41 1.18
C TRP A 252 10.48 -14.69 -0.16
N MET A 253 10.70 -13.82 -1.14
CA MET A 253 10.28 -13.94 -2.54
C MET A 253 11.46 -13.74 -3.48
N ASP A 254 11.37 -14.31 -4.68
CA ASP A 254 12.29 -14.09 -5.80
C ASP A 254 11.60 -13.41 -6.99
N GLN A 255 12.40 -13.04 -7.99
CA GLN A 255 11.93 -12.56 -9.29
C GLN A 255 10.95 -11.38 -9.22
N VAL A 256 11.10 -10.52 -8.21
CA VAL A 256 10.32 -9.30 -8.09
C VAL A 256 10.78 -8.30 -9.14
N LEU A 257 9.84 -7.89 -9.99
CA LEU A 257 10.10 -6.95 -11.07
C LEU A 257 9.40 -5.62 -10.86
N PHE A 258 9.96 -4.56 -11.42
CA PHE A 258 9.21 -3.39 -11.90
C PHE A 258 8.79 -3.65 -13.35
N HIS A 259 7.49 -3.64 -13.64
CA HIS A 259 6.99 -3.79 -15.01
C HIS A 259 5.68 -3.02 -15.22
N PRO A 260 5.21 -2.85 -16.47
CA PRO A 260 3.92 -2.21 -16.71
C PRO A 260 2.78 -2.99 -16.04
N GLY A 261 1.85 -2.28 -15.39
CA GLY A 261 0.65 -2.88 -14.80
C GLY A 261 -0.55 -2.93 -15.76
N LEU A 262 -1.75 -3.12 -15.19
CA LEU A 262 -3.06 -3.10 -15.87
C LEU A 262 -3.15 -3.91 -17.18
N GLY A 263 -2.70 -5.16 -17.13
CA GLY A 263 -2.60 -6.06 -18.30
C GLY A 263 -1.58 -7.18 -18.12
N PHE A 264 -0.79 -7.11 -17.04
CA PHE A 264 0.22 -8.09 -16.67
C PHE A 264 -0.04 -8.64 -15.28
N SER A 265 0.32 -9.91 -15.07
CA SER A 265 0.33 -10.56 -13.77
C SER A 265 1.31 -9.86 -12.82
N SER A 266 0.89 -9.63 -11.58
CA SER A 266 1.75 -9.14 -10.49
C SER A 266 1.46 -9.95 -9.22
N ILE A 267 2.46 -10.75 -8.83
CA ILE A 267 2.44 -11.69 -7.69
C ILE A 267 3.56 -11.25 -6.73
N GLY A 268 3.57 -9.98 -6.35
CA GLY A 268 4.61 -9.33 -5.53
C GLY A 268 5.50 -8.35 -6.30
N CYS A 269 5.26 -8.19 -7.60
CA CYS A 269 5.95 -7.21 -8.45
C CYS A 269 5.48 -5.79 -8.16
N GLN A 270 6.35 -4.83 -8.46
CA GLN A 270 6.07 -3.41 -8.45
C GLN A 270 5.56 -3.03 -9.85
N THR A 271 4.49 -2.25 -9.94
CA THR A 271 3.91 -1.89 -11.25
C THR A 271 3.69 -0.40 -11.39
N ALA A 272 3.81 0.10 -12.62
CA ALA A 272 3.52 1.49 -12.96
C ALA A 272 3.10 1.59 -14.43
N ARG A 273 2.80 2.79 -14.91
CA ARG A 273 2.50 2.98 -16.34
C ARG A 273 3.71 2.66 -17.19
N SER A 274 3.47 2.25 -18.43
CA SER A 274 4.55 1.90 -19.37
C SER A 274 5.54 3.04 -19.60
N GLU A 275 5.09 4.29 -19.56
CA GLU A 275 5.95 5.48 -19.69
C GLU A 275 6.90 5.64 -18.50
N ASP A 276 6.41 5.43 -17.29
CA ASP A 276 7.21 5.49 -16.06
C ASP A 276 8.24 4.37 -16.04
N ILE A 277 7.82 3.15 -16.38
CA ILE A 277 8.73 1.98 -16.44
C ILE A 277 9.83 2.19 -17.49
N ARG A 278 9.51 2.77 -18.66
CA ARG A 278 10.52 3.14 -19.66
C ARG A 278 11.51 4.16 -19.11
N LYS A 279 11.01 5.18 -18.39
CA LYS A 279 11.85 6.21 -17.79
C LYS A 279 12.79 5.63 -16.73
N LEU A 280 12.30 4.71 -15.89
CA LEU A 280 13.13 4.00 -14.92
C LEU A 280 14.15 3.07 -15.62
N HIS A 281 13.73 2.32 -16.63
CA HIS A 281 14.60 1.40 -17.39
C HIS A 281 15.79 2.12 -18.01
N ALA A 282 15.57 3.32 -18.56
CA ALA A 282 16.62 4.16 -19.15
C ALA A 282 17.73 4.59 -18.15
N LEU A 283 17.48 4.51 -16.84
CA LEU A 283 18.50 4.80 -15.82
C LEU A 283 19.51 3.65 -15.66
N GLY A 284 19.15 2.45 -16.12
CA GLY A 284 19.97 1.24 -16.00
C GLY A 284 20.04 0.68 -14.59
N LYS A 285 20.49 1.47 -13.60
CA LYS A 285 20.75 1.02 -12.25
C LYS A 285 20.49 2.12 -11.22
N PHE A 286 19.73 1.84 -10.17
CA PHE A 286 19.42 2.81 -9.11
C PHE A 286 19.06 2.15 -7.78
N GLU A 287 19.06 2.94 -6.70
CA GLU A 287 18.61 2.49 -5.39
C GLU A 287 17.09 2.60 -5.28
N TYR A 288 16.46 1.67 -4.56
CA TYR A 288 15.03 1.66 -4.31
C TYR A 288 14.76 1.59 -2.81
N LEU A 289 14.16 2.63 -2.27
CA LEU A 289 13.70 2.70 -0.90
C LEU A 289 12.18 2.55 -0.88
N LEU A 290 11.68 1.45 -0.33
CA LEU A 290 10.25 1.20 -0.15
C LEU A 290 9.88 1.44 1.31
N VAL A 291 8.88 2.28 1.56
CA VAL A 291 8.38 2.59 2.90
C VAL A 291 6.86 2.53 2.93
N ASN A 292 6.28 2.23 4.09
CA ASN A 292 4.86 2.47 4.32
C ASN A 292 4.65 3.95 4.66
N ALA A 293 3.67 4.59 4.03
CA ALA A 293 3.32 5.98 4.27
C ALA A 293 2.96 6.24 5.75
N VAL A 294 2.26 5.30 6.39
CA VAL A 294 1.86 5.40 7.81
C VAL A 294 3.05 5.44 8.76
N ASP A 295 4.11 4.69 8.47
CA ASP A 295 5.33 4.63 9.31
C ASP A 295 6.11 5.95 9.21
N VAL A 296 6.24 6.50 8.01
CA VAL A 296 6.87 7.81 7.79
C VAL A 296 6.11 8.90 8.53
N LEU A 297 4.77 8.92 8.44
CA LEU A 297 3.93 9.88 9.15
C LEU A 297 4.05 9.74 10.68
N ALA A 298 4.19 8.52 11.20
CA ALA A 298 4.43 8.30 12.62
C ALA A 298 5.77 8.89 13.08
N LEU A 299 6.85 8.66 12.31
CA LEU A 299 8.18 9.24 12.57
C LEU A 299 8.15 10.77 12.52
N MET A 300 7.47 11.36 11.53
CA MET A 300 7.32 12.82 11.43
C MET A 300 6.63 13.43 12.66
N LYS A 301 5.66 12.73 13.26
CA LYS A 301 4.97 13.19 14.48
C LYS A 301 5.87 13.15 15.70
N GLN A 302 6.78 12.19 15.80
CA GLN A 302 7.71 12.06 16.93
C GLN A 302 8.79 13.16 16.96
N MET A 303 9.02 13.84 15.83
CA MET A 303 9.97 14.94 15.72
C MET A 303 9.39 16.33 16.03
N ARG A 304 8.08 16.43 16.29
CA ARG A 304 7.39 17.67 16.65
C ARG A 304 7.15 17.73 18.15
#